data_AF-A0A2U1CNF3-F1
#
_entry.id   AF-A0A2U1CNF3-F1
#
_cell.length_a   1.000
_cell.length_b   1.000
_cell.length_c   1.000
_cell.angle_alpha   90.00
_cell.angle_beta   90.00
_cell.angle_gamma   90.00
#
_symmetry.space_group_name_H-M   'P 1'
#
loop_
_entity.id
_entity.type
_entity.pdbx_description
1 polymer ?
#
loop_
_entity_poly.entity_id
_entity_poly.type
_entity_poly.pdbx_seq_one_letter_code
_entity_poly.pdbx_strand_id
1 'polypeptide(L)'
;MEAYSAELGWGKWAFNQNTPGQWELIVHNSPFAAGFGASEKPVCSAIAGMLSAVGALIAQTPVSVEETACAAQGCKHCRFLLRTNKASDSP
;
A
#
# COMPACT_ATOMS: atom_id res chain seq x y z
N MET A 1 -11.26 2.24 -13.88
CA MET A 1 -11.11 0.82 -13.53
C MET A 1 -11.35 0.72 -12.03
N GLU A 2 -12.56 0.33 -11.62
CA GLU A 2 -13.00 0.12 -10.22
C GLU A 2 -13.62 -1.29 -10.16
N ALA A 3 -13.63 -2.10 -9.09
CA ALA A 3 -12.92 -2.10 -7.81
C ALA A 3 -13.04 -3.52 -7.17
N TYR A 4 -12.29 -4.53 -7.66
CA TYR A 4 -12.29 -5.88 -7.06
C TYR A 4 -11.86 -5.88 -5.58
N SER A 5 -11.04 -4.91 -5.15
CA SER A 5 -10.60 -4.80 -3.76
C SER A 5 -11.72 -4.45 -2.79
N ALA A 6 -12.76 -3.73 -3.24
CA ALA A 6 -13.91 -3.42 -2.40
C ALA A 6 -14.76 -4.68 -2.16
N GLU A 7 -14.94 -5.52 -3.18
CA GLU A 7 -15.68 -6.79 -3.10
C GLU A 7 -14.97 -7.82 -2.22
N LEU A 8 -13.63 -7.80 -2.20
CA LEU A 8 -12.82 -8.64 -1.32
C LEU A 8 -12.77 -8.12 0.12
N GLY A 9 -13.34 -6.96 0.40
CA GLY A 9 -13.31 -6.35 1.73
C GLY A 9 -11.94 -5.80 2.13
N TRP A 10 -11.20 -5.18 1.19
CA TRP A 10 -9.90 -4.53 1.43
C TRP A 10 -9.94 -3.00 1.27
N GLY A 11 -11.12 -2.43 1.01
CA GLY A 11 -11.31 -1.01 0.73
C GLY A 11 -11.14 -0.67 -0.76
N LYS A 12 -11.20 0.61 -1.12
CA LYS A 12 -11.01 1.08 -2.51
C LYS A 12 -9.57 1.49 -2.74
N TRP A 13 -8.94 0.90 -3.75
CA TRP A 13 -7.50 1.04 -4.01
C TRP A 13 -7.28 1.90 -5.25
N ALA A 14 -6.38 2.87 -5.15
CA ALA A 14 -5.92 3.70 -6.27
C ALA A 14 -4.39 3.70 -6.30
N PHE A 15 -3.82 3.28 -7.43
CA PHE A 15 -2.38 3.24 -7.64
C PHE A 15 -1.92 4.38 -8.51
N ASN A 16 -0.85 5.05 -8.09
CA ASN A 16 -0.15 6.08 -8.87
C ASN A 16 1.34 5.73 -8.94
N GLN A 17 1.95 5.91 -10.12
CA GLN A 17 3.39 5.90 -10.24
C GLN A 17 3.91 7.32 -9.99
N ASN A 18 4.77 7.50 -8.99
CA ASN A 18 5.36 8.81 -8.70
C ASN A 18 6.59 9.04 -9.58
N THR A 19 7.53 8.10 -9.53
CA THR A 19 8.76 8.08 -10.34
C THR A 19 9.09 6.64 -10.73
N PRO A 20 10.04 6.39 -11.66
CA PRO A 20 10.50 5.03 -11.93
C PRO A 20 10.91 4.32 -10.63
N GLY A 21 10.35 3.14 -10.38
CA GLY A 21 10.61 2.34 -9.17
C GLY A 21 9.94 2.83 -7.88
N GLN A 22 9.11 3.88 -7.92
CA GLN A 22 8.33 4.34 -6.77
C GLN A 22 6.84 4.46 -7.11
N TRP A 23 6.02 3.79 -6.30
CA TRP A 23 4.58 3.75 -6.47
C TRP A 23 3.88 4.14 -5.18
N GLU A 24 2.80 4.89 -5.31
CA GLU A 24 1.89 5.19 -4.22
C GLU A 24 0.62 4.36 -4.37
N LEU A 25 0.19 3.74 -3.28
CA LEU A 25 -1.13 3.16 -3.13
C LEU A 25 -1.93 4.00 -2.14
N ILE A 26 -3.08 4.47 -2.58
CA ILE A 26 -4.10 5.09 -1.72
C ILE A 26 -5.20 4.06 -1.45
N VAL A 27 -5.53 3.84 -0.18
CA VAL A 27 -6.63 2.97 0.24
C VAL A 27 -7.69 3.77 1.00
N HIS A 28 -8.86 3.92 0.38
CA HIS A 28 -10.04 4.49 1.02
C HIS A 28 -10.84 3.40 1.73
N ASN A 29 -11.44 3.75 2.87
CA ASN A 29 -12.28 2.86 3.68
C ASN A 29 -11.57 1.55 4.03
N SER A 30 -10.33 1.63 4.53
CA SER A 30 -9.56 0.46 4.96
C SER A 30 -10.29 -0.25 6.11
N PRO A 31 -10.64 -1.54 5.95
CA PRO A 31 -11.30 -2.31 7.01
C PRO A 31 -10.34 -2.62 8.16
N PHE A 32 -9.03 -2.69 7.90
CA PHE A 32 -8.03 -2.85 8.95
C PHE A 32 -7.97 -1.62 9.86
N ALA A 33 -7.96 -0.42 9.27
CA ALA A 33 -8.01 0.81 10.05
C ALA A 33 -9.35 0.95 10.80
N ALA A 34 -10.47 0.64 10.14
CA ALA A 34 -11.79 0.70 10.77
C ALA A 34 -11.94 -0.31 11.92
N GLY A 35 -11.47 -1.54 11.74
CA GLY A 35 -11.53 -2.60 12.74
C GLY A 35 -10.59 -2.39 13.93
N PHE A 36 -9.44 -1.75 13.71
CA PHE A 36 -8.53 -1.40 14.80
C PHE A 36 -9.04 -0.23 15.65
N GLY A 37 -9.66 0.76 15.02
CA GLY A 37 -10.05 2.02 15.69
C GLY A 37 -8.91 3.04 15.75
N ALA A 38 -9.06 4.06 16.59
CA ALA A 38 -8.09 5.15 16.70
C ALA A 38 -6.73 4.65 17.22
N SER A 39 -5.65 5.11 16.61
CA SER A 39 -4.28 4.71 16.92
C SER A 39 -3.29 5.85 16.64
N GLU A 40 -2.24 5.95 17.44
CA GLU A 40 -1.12 6.88 17.18
C GLU A 40 -0.19 6.36 16.06
N LYS A 41 -0.20 5.05 15.80
CA LYS A 41 0.66 4.38 14.81
C LYS A 41 -0.17 3.83 13.64
N PRO A 42 0.43 3.69 12.44
CA PRO A 42 -0.21 2.98 11.34
C PRO A 42 -0.48 1.52 11.70
N VAL A 43 -1.61 0.98 11.22
CA VAL A 43 -2.13 -0.34 11.64
C VAL A 43 -2.43 -1.28 10.49
N CYS A 44 -2.33 -0.82 9.24
CA CYS A 44 -2.70 -1.62 8.07
C CYS A 44 -1.54 -2.52 7.60
N SER A 45 -0.86 -3.19 8.53
CA SER A 45 0.29 -4.06 8.23
C SER A 45 -0.05 -5.19 7.26
N ALA A 46 -1.29 -5.69 7.28
CA ALA A 46 -1.78 -6.68 6.33
C ALA A 46 -1.75 -6.18 4.89
N ILE A 47 -2.16 -4.91 4.65
CA ILE A 47 -2.09 -4.27 3.32
C ILE A 47 -0.62 -4.11 2.92
N ALA A 48 0.23 -3.62 3.81
CA ALA A 48 1.65 -3.44 3.53
C ALA A 48 2.35 -4.77 3.18
N GLY A 49 2.03 -5.85 3.90
CA GLY A 49 2.56 -7.19 3.64
C GLY A 49 2.09 -7.75 2.30
N MET A 50 0.80 -7.66 2.00
CA MET A 50 0.25 -8.10 0.71
C MET A 50 0.84 -7.30 -0.45
N LEU A 51 0.92 -5.97 -0.32
CA LEU A 51 1.52 -5.10 -1.34
C LEU A 51 3.00 -5.43 -1.56
N SER A 52 3.74 -5.77 -0.50
CA SER A 52 5.14 -6.18 -0.61
C SER A 52 5.29 -7.49 -1.40
N ALA A 53 4.47 -8.50 -1.09
CA ALA A 53 4.51 -9.80 -1.76
C ALA A 53 4.13 -9.69 -3.25
N VAL A 54 3.01 -9.03 -3.54
CA VAL A 54 2.55 -8.83 -4.93
C VAL A 54 3.51 -7.93 -5.71
N GLY A 55 3.99 -6.85 -5.09
CA GLY A 55 4.95 -5.94 -5.70
C GLY A 55 6.26 -6.63 -6.07
N ALA A 56 6.78 -7.50 -5.20
CA ALA A 56 8.00 -8.27 -5.51
C ALA A 56 7.80 -9.27 -6.66
N LEU A 57 6.63 -9.93 -6.72
CA LEU A 57 6.30 -10.85 -7.80
C LEU A 57 6.22 -10.13 -9.15
N ILE A 58 5.55 -8.98 -9.20
CA ILE A 58 5.38 -8.19 -10.44
C ILE A 58 6.71 -7.56 -10.87
N ALA A 59 7.46 -7.00 -9.93
CA ALA A 59 8.71 -6.30 -10.22
C ALA A 59 9.90 -7.27 -10.42
N GLN A 60 9.74 -8.55 -10.11
CA GLN A 60 10.81 -9.57 -10.10
C GLN A 60 12.05 -9.16 -9.29
N THR A 61 11.86 -8.30 -8.29
CA THR A 61 12.90 -7.80 -7.39
C THR A 61 12.30 -7.53 -6.02
N PRO A 62 13.07 -7.62 -4.93
CA PRO A 62 12.61 -7.19 -3.62
C PRO A 62 12.10 -5.74 -3.63
N VAL A 63 11.02 -5.51 -2.89
CA VAL A 63 10.40 -4.19 -2.72
C VAL A 63 10.28 -3.87 -1.23
N SER A 64 10.32 -2.59 -0.89
CA SER A 64 9.94 -2.10 0.44
C SER A 64 8.60 -1.39 0.37
N VAL A 65 7.71 -1.67 1.33
CA VAL A 65 6.44 -0.95 1.49
C VAL A 65 6.38 -0.30 2.86
N GLU A 66 5.97 0.96 2.89
CA GLU A 66 5.78 1.74 4.11
C GLU A 66 4.37 2.36 4.12
N GLU A 67 3.62 2.22 5.21
CA GLU A 67 2.37 2.96 5.43
C GLU A 67 2.71 4.37 5.95
N THR A 68 2.59 5.38 5.08
CA THR A 68 2.98 6.77 5.37
C THR A 68 1.85 7.62 5.92
N ALA A 69 0.60 7.16 5.81
CA ALA A 69 -0.56 7.75 6.45
C ALA A 69 -1.61 6.67 6.72
N CYS A 70 -2.30 6.73 7.85
CA CYS A 70 -3.33 5.77 8.22
C CYS A 70 -4.64 6.47 8.64
N ALA A 71 -5.77 5.92 8.22
CA ALA A 71 -7.07 6.42 8.66
C ALA A 71 -7.28 6.27 10.18
N ALA A 72 -6.66 5.26 10.81
CA ALA A 72 -6.65 5.08 12.26
C ALA A 72 -5.97 6.24 13.01
N GLN A 73 -5.08 6.98 12.34
CA GLN A 73 -4.42 8.17 12.88
C GLN A 73 -5.21 9.46 12.58
N GLY A 74 -6.44 9.35 12.05
CA GLY A 74 -7.28 10.50 11.69
C GLY A 74 -7.04 11.04 10.27
N CYS A 75 -6.24 10.38 9.44
CA CYS A 75 -6.08 10.76 8.04
C CYS A 75 -7.33 10.40 7.21
N LYS A 76 -7.56 11.11 6.09
CA LYS A 76 -8.71 10.86 5.20
C LYS A 76 -8.70 9.46 4.56
N HIS A 77 -7.51 8.91 4.34
CA HIS A 77 -7.29 7.62 3.69
C HIS A 77 -5.92 7.08 4.11
N CYS A 78 -5.72 5.77 3.94
CA CYS A 78 -4.40 5.17 4.15
C CYS A 78 -3.54 5.40 2.90
N ARG A 79 -2.23 5.58 3.08
CA ARG A 79 -1.25 5.73 1.98
C ARG A 79 -0.08 4.80 2.21
N PHE A 80 0.35 4.17 1.13
CA PHE A 80 1.49 3.28 1.13
C PHE A 80 2.46 3.70 0.05
N LEU A 81 3.75 3.75 0.39
CA LEU A 81 4.83 4.00 -0.54
C LEU A 81 5.57 2.69 -0.80
N LEU A 82 5.47 2.20 -2.03
CA LEU A 82 6.19 1.05 -2.54
C LEU A 82 7.45 1.54 -3.26
N ARG A 83 8.62 1.01 -2.90
CA ARG A 83 9.89 1.26 -3.59
C ARG A 83 10.49 -0.06 -4.06
N THR A 84 10.82 -0.16 -5.34
CA THR A 84 11.59 -1.30 -5.87
C THR A 84 13.05 -1.13 -5.49
N ASN A 85 13.65 -2.16 -4.90
CA ASN A 85 15.09 -2.17 -4.72
C ASN A 85 15.71 -2.64 -6.03
N LYS A 86 15.87 -1.74 -7.00
CA LYS A 86 16.64 -2.08 -8.19
C LYS A 86 18.09 -2.20 -7.74
N ALA A 87 18.62 -3.42 -7.68
CA ALA A 87 20.00 -3.59 -8.07
C ALA A 87 20.08 -3.09 -9.51
N SER A 88 20.93 -2.10 -9.75
CA SER A 88 21.21 -1.57 -11.06
C SER A 88 21.65 -2.71 -11.99
N ASP A 89 20.74 -3.22 -12.82
CA ASP A 89 21.14 -3.95 -14.03
C ASP A 89 21.88 -2.96 -14.92
N SER A 90 23.21 -3.04 -14.91
CA SER A 90 24.05 -2.58 -16.00
C SER A 90 24.07 -3.66 -17.08
N PRO A 91 24.08 -3.28 -18.37
CA PRO A 91 24.00 -4.19 -19.51
C PRO A 91 25.20 -5.11 -19.65
#